data_AF-A0A1P8XL52-F1
#
_entry.id   AF-A0A1P8XL52-F1
#
_cell.length_a   1.000
_cell.length_b   1.000
_cell.length_c   1.000
_cell.angle_alpha   90.00
_cell.angle_beta   90.00
_cell.angle_gamma   90.00
#
_symmetry.space_group_name_H-M   'P 1'
#
loop_
_entity.id
_entity.type
_entity.pdbx_description
1 polymer ?
#
loop_
_entity_poly.entity_id
_entity_poly.type
_entity_poly.pdbx_seq_one_letter_code
_entity_poly.pdbx_strand_id
1 'polypeptide(L)' 'MALTRAQIDEIQERLDEGMSPEAIADSIGRVADLDELELVTIRSAAYDLRNGEPVRASDE' A
#
# COMPACT_ATOMS: atom_id res chain seq x y z
N MET A 1 9.98 -4.71 -4.47
CA MET A 1 9.66 -5.74 -3.47
C MET A 1 8.21 -6.15 -3.66
N ALA A 2 7.79 -7.29 -3.12
CA ALA A 2 6.38 -7.65 -3.07
C ALA A 2 5.84 -7.34 -1.66
N LEU A 3 4.57 -6.93 -1.60
CA LEU A 3 3.94 -6.55 -0.34
C LEU A 3 3.52 -7.78 0.44
N THR A 4 3.68 -7.74 1.76
CA THR A 4 3.10 -8.76 2.65
C THR A 4 1.59 -8.63 2.69
N ARG A 5 0.90 -9.71 3.09
CA ARG A 5 -0.56 -9.67 3.28
C ARG A 5 -0.97 -8.61 4.32
N ALA A 6 -0.22 -8.48 5.41
CA ALA A 6 -0.48 -7.46 6.43
C ALA A 6 -0.40 -6.03 5.86
N GLN A 7 0.58 -5.74 5.01
CA GLN A 7 0.68 -4.44 4.34
C GLN A 7 -0.48 -4.20 3.38
N ILE A 8 -0.95 -5.22 2.66
CA ILE A 8 -2.12 -5.10 1.78
C ILE A 8 -3.38 -4.81 2.60
N ASP A 9 -3.59 -5.53 3.70
CA ASP A 9 -4.74 -5.33 4.60
C ASP A 9 -4.71 -3.90 5.19
N GLU A 10 -3.53 -3.41 5.59
CA GLU A 10 -3.34 -2.05 6.12
C GLU A 10 -3.61 -0.96 5.06
N ILE A 11 -3.28 -1.21 3.79
CA ILE A 11 -3.61 -0.31 2.68
C ILE A 11 -5.12 -0.30 2.44
N GLN A 12 -5.77 -1.46 2.48
CA GLN A 12 -7.23 -1.57 2.32
C GLN A 12 -7.98 -0.83 3.42
N GLU A 13 -7.60 -1.00 4.68
CA GLU A 13 -8.22 -0.31 5.82
C GLU A 13 -8.18 1.22 5.64
N ARG A 14 -7.03 1.77 5.23
CA ARG A 14 -6.92 3.22 4.99
C ARG A 14 -7.70 3.72 3.77
N LEU A 15 -7.84 2.89 2.74
CA LEU A 15 -8.73 3.20 1.61
C LEU A 15 -10.19 3.26 2.08
N ASP A 16 -10.60 2.34 2.95
CA ASP A 16 -11.94 2.32 3.55
C ASP A 16 -12.20 3.53 4.46
N GLU A 17 -11.15 4.06 5.10
CA GLU A 17 -11.18 5.35 5.83
C GLU A 17 -11.27 6.58 4.91
N GLY A 18 -11.18 6.39 3.58
CA GLY A 18 -11.28 7.44 2.58
C GLY A 18 -9.97 8.15 2.23
N MET A 19 -8.82 7.58 2.62
CA MET A 19 -7.51 8.14 2.25
C MET A 19 -7.21 7.94 0.76
N SER A 20 -6.44 8.86 0.17
CA SER A 20 -5.94 8.69 -1.20
C SER A 20 -4.71 7.75 -1.23
N PRO A 21 -4.46 7.06 -2.35
CA PRO A 21 -3.26 6.23 -2.53
C PRO A 21 -1.93 6.94 -2.20
N GLU A 22 -1.81 8.22 -2.53
CA GLU A 22 -0.63 9.04 -2.18
C GLU A 22 -0.51 9.24 -0.67
N ALA A 23 -1.62 9.62 -0.03
CA ALA A 23 -1.63 9.86 1.41
C ALA A 23 -1.32 8.58 2.19
N ILE A 24 -1.75 7.41 1.69
CA ILE A 24 -1.44 6.10 2.27
C ILE A 24 0.06 5.82 2.18
N ALA A 25 0.65 5.95 1.01
CA ALA A 25 2.09 5.73 0.82
C ALA A 25 2.92 6.67 1.71
N ASP A 26 2.59 7.96 1.73
CA ASP A 26 3.26 8.94 2.58
C ASP A 26 3.08 8.64 4.07
N SER A 27 1.91 8.14 4.48
CA SER A 27 1.62 7.77 5.86
C SER A 27 2.46 6.57 6.31
N ILE A 28 2.46 5.50 5.52
CA ILE A 28 3.22 4.28 5.83
C ILE A 28 4.72 4.57 5.79
N GLY A 29 5.21 5.28 4.78
CA GLY A 29 6.64 5.58 4.64
C GLY A 29 7.22 6.37 5.80
N ARG A 30 6.44 7.29 6.38
CA ARG A 30 6.87 8.04 7.58
C ARG A 30 7.03 7.16 8.82
N VAL A 31 6.27 6.07 8.92
CA VAL A 31 6.29 5.17 10.08
C VAL A 31 7.34 4.07 9.91
N ALA A 32 7.48 3.55 8.69
CA ALA A 32 8.25 2.34 8.40
C ALA A 32 9.65 2.61 7.79
N ASP A 33 10.10 3.86 7.72
CA ASP A 33 11.39 4.26 7.12
C ASP A 33 11.61 3.65 5.73
N LEU A 34 10.58 3.75 4.89
CA LEU A 34 10.58 3.15 3.56
C LEU A 34 11.41 3.96 2.57
N ASP A 35 12.07 3.25 1.66
CA ASP A 35 12.74 3.86 0.53
C ASP A 35 11.75 4.32 -0.56
N GLU A 36 12.25 5.08 -1.54
CA GLU A 36 11.43 5.62 -2.62
C GLU A 36 10.78 4.54 -3.48
N LEU A 37 11.43 3.39 -3.64
CA LEU A 37 10.91 2.27 -4.44
C LEU A 37 9.77 1.54 -3.71
N GLU A 38 9.89 1.40 -2.39
CA GLU A 38 8.86 0.84 -1.51
C GLU A 38 7.64 1.77 -1.46
N LEU A 39 7.84 3.09 -1.37
CA LEU A 39 6.76 4.07 -1.47
C LEU A 39 5.99 3.97 -2.79
N VAL A 40 6.70 3.85 -3.91
CA VAL A 40 6.07 3.66 -5.23
C VAL A 40 5.28 2.35 -5.28
N THR A 41 5.81 1.28 -4.68
CA THR A 41 5.17 -0.03 -4.62
C THR A 41 3.85 0.04 -3.85
N ILE A 42 3.84 0.65 -2.66
CA ILE A 42 2.63 0.86 -1.85
C ILE A 42 1.62 1.71 -2.60
N ARG A 43 2.06 2.82 -3.21
CA ARG A 43 1.16 3.70 -3.97
C ARG A 43 0.50 2.94 -5.12
N SER A 44 1.27 2.18 -5.89
CA SER A 44 0.73 1.36 -6.99
C SER A 44 -0.30 0.36 -6.48
N ALA A 45 0.01 -0.37 -5.40
CA ALA A 45 -0.93 -1.31 -4.81
C ALA A 45 -2.22 -0.64 -4.31
N ALA A 46 -2.12 0.55 -3.71
CA ALA A 46 -3.29 1.32 -3.29
C ALA A 46 -4.15 1.77 -4.49
N TYR A 47 -3.54 2.10 -5.63
CA TYR A 47 -4.25 2.36 -6.88
C TYR A 47 -4.99 1.12 -7.39
N ASP A 48 -4.29 -0.02 -7.46
CA ASP A 48 -4.83 -1.28 -7.93
C ASP A 48 -6.04 -1.69 -7.06
N LEU A 49 -5.88 -1.68 -5.74
CA LEU A 49 -6.95 -2.00 -4.78
C LEU A 49 -8.16 -1.08 -4.94
N ARG A 50 -7.93 0.24 -5.07
CA ARG A 50 -9.01 1.21 -5.29
C ARG A 50 -9.76 0.96 -6.59
N ASN A 51 -9.09 0.46 -7.62
CA ASN A 51 -9.68 0.12 -8.91
C ASN A 51 -10.34 -1.29 -8.92
N GLY A 52 -10.23 -2.05 -7.83
CA GLY A 52 -10.69 -3.45 -7.75
C GLY A 52 -9.76 -4.43 -8.47
N GLU A 53 -8.52 -4.03 -8.75
CA GLU A 53 -7.51 -4.88 -9.37
C GLU A 53 -6.83 -5.77 -8.31
N PRO A 54 -6.50 -7.02 -8.65
CA PRO A 54 -5.91 -7.95 -7.71
C PRO A 54 -4.44 -7.59 -7.43
N VAL A 55 -4.11 -7.34 -6.16
CA VAL A 55 -2.73 -7.21 -5.68
C VAL A 55 -2.25 -8.56 -5.15
N ARG A 56 -1.08 -9.01 -5.62
CA ARG A 56 -0.46 -10.26 -5.13
C ARG A 56 0.35 -9.96 -3.87
N ALA A 57 0.05 -10.70 -2.81
CA ALA A 57 0.89 -10.76 -1.62
C ALA A 57 2.11 -11.65 -1.88
N SER A 58 3.25 -11.30 -1.29
CA SER A 58 4.32 -12.26 -1.01
C SER A 58 3.92 -13.12 0.19
N ASP A 59 4.18 -14.43 0.08
CA ASP A 59 4.03 -15.42 1.17
C ASP A 59 5.24 -15.44 2.15
N GLU A 60 6.08 -14.41 2.13
CA GLU A 60 7.32 -14.34 2.93
C GLU A 60 7.08 -13.95 4.39
#